data_AF-M6Y7T5-F1
#
_entry.id   AF-M6Y7T5-F1
#
_cell.length_a   1.000
_cell.length_b   1.000
_cell.length_c   1.000
_cell.angle_alpha   90.00
_cell.angle_beta   90.00
_cell.angle_gamma   90.00
#
_symmetry.space_group_name_H-M   'P 1'
#
loop_
_entity.id
_entity.type
_entity.pdbx_description
1 polymer ?
#
loop_
_entity_poly.entity_id
_entity_poly.type
_entity_poly.pdbx_seq_one_letter_code
_entity_poly.pdbx_strand_id
1 'polypeptide(L)'
;METIQRKKREKETISDPTKKFHIISKFLVQTDIIAQTSNSLKQIVKILQVSKDATKILIQTHTPNALPLNSHVTLAKLLAKYVELNCEVIDEKPNNQYILSVSEISIASKERSLNRIVPPEGAVWITNIRTSKTTIDANLEPVSKLFVLLTRNYLLVKWTNIIQRYRMDFGNK
;
A
#
# COMPACT_ATOMS: atom_id res chain seq x y z
N MET A 1 -23.53 -7.68 14.24
CA MET A 1 -22.59 -7.04 13.29
C MET A 1 -21.98 -8.15 12.46
N GLU A 2 -22.38 -8.28 11.20
CA GLU A 2 -21.77 -9.27 10.30
C GLU A 2 -20.35 -8.83 9.95
N THR A 3 -19.38 -9.70 10.21
CA THR A 3 -18.00 -9.50 9.81
C THR A 3 -17.91 -9.64 8.29
N ILE A 4 -17.93 -8.51 7.58
CA ILE A 4 -17.69 -8.47 6.13
C ILE A 4 -16.28 -9.01 5.87
N GLN A 5 -16.20 -10.25 5.39
CA GLN A 5 -14.92 -10.80 4.96
C GLN A 5 -14.38 -9.96 3.81
N ARG A 6 -13.16 -9.42 3.96
CA ARG A 6 -12.50 -8.65 2.91
C ARG A 6 -12.20 -9.56 1.72
N LYS A 7 -13.06 -9.52 0.71
CA LYS A 7 -12.91 -10.31 -0.51
C LYS A 7 -11.58 -9.96 -1.20
N LYS A 8 -10.79 -10.99 -1.49
CA LYS A 8 -9.46 -10.87 -2.12
C LYS A 8 -9.64 -10.28 -3.53
N ARG A 9 -8.81 -9.29 -3.90
CA ARG A 9 -8.87 -8.66 -5.22
C ARG A 9 -8.56 -9.68 -6.31
N GLU A 10 -9.32 -9.65 -7.40
CA GLU A 10 -9.01 -10.40 -8.62
C GLU A 10 -7.75 -9.83 -9.27
N LYS A 11 -6.84 -10.72 -9.65
CA LYS A 11 -5.54 -10.39 -10.24
C LYS A 11 -5.35 -11.21 -11.51
N GLU A 12 -4.80 -10.55 -12.53
CA GLU A 12 -4.35 -11.18 -13.76
C GLU A 12 -2.84 -11.40 -13.65
N THR A 13 -2.40 -12.66 -13.77
CA THR A 13 -0.98 -13.00 -13.82
C THR A 13 -0.46 -12.85 -15.24
N ILE A 14 0.66 -12.16 -15.40
CA ILE A 14 1.31 -11.99 -16.69
C ILE A 14 2.36 -13.09 -16.84
N SER A 15 2.18 -13.97 -17.83
CA SER A 15 3.13 -15.05 -18.14
C SER A 15 4.23 -14.60 -19.10
N ASP A 16 3.89 -13.76 -20.09
CA ASP A 16 4.76 -13.36 -21.20
C ASP A 16 5.99 -12.54 -20.72
N PRO A 17 7.23 -13.04 -20.93
CA PRO A 17 8.45 -12.40 -20.44
C PRO A 17 8.72 -11.04 -21.08
N THR A 18 8.34 -10.84 -22.35
CA THR A 18 8.53 -9.55 -23.02
C THR A 18 7.66 -8.46 -22.40
N LYS A 19 6.40 -8.80 -22.08
CA LYS A 19 5.49 -7.91 -21.36
C LYS A 19 5.95 -7.66 -19.93
N LYS A 20 6.44 -8.68 -19.22
CA LYS A 20 7.03 -8.52 -17.87
C LYS A 20 8.18 -7.50 -17.90
N PHE A 21 9.13 -7.66 -18.82
CA PHE A 21 10.24 -6.74 -18.99
C PHE A 21 9.77 -5.32 -19.28
N HIS A 22 8.83 -5.17 -20.22
CA HIS A 22 8.29 -3.86 -20.59
C HIS A 22 7.65 -3.16 -19.38
N ILE A 23 6.89 -3.89 -18.56
CA ILE A 23 6.22 -3.33 -17.40
C ILE A 23 7.22 -2.86 -16.35
N ILE A 24 8.20 -3.71 -16.01
CA ILE A 24 9.20 -3.36 -15.00
C ILE A 24 10.05 -2.20 -15.49
N SER A 25 10.61 -2.30 -16.70
CA SER A 25 11.54 -1.30 -17.25
C SER A 25 10.91 0.07 -17.44
N LYS A 26 9.67 0.13 -17.95
CA LYS A 26 9.02 1.41 -18.27
C LYS A 26 8.35 2.07 -17.07
N PHE A 27 7.78 1.28 -16.14
CA PHE A 27 6.90 1.84 -15.10
C PHE A 27 7.41 1.68 -13.68
N LEU A 28 8.35 0.76 -13.42
CA LEU A 28 8.79 0.44 -12.07
C LEU A 28 10.22 0.87 -11.78
N VAL A 29 11.10 0.87 -12.78
CA VAL A 29 12.50 1.33 -12.67
C VAL A 29 12.57 2.80 -12.22
N GLN A 30 13.52 3.09 -11.33
CA GLN A 30 13.76 4.39 -10.67
C GLN A 30 12.62 4.91 -9.79
N THR A 31 11.59 4.11 -9.56
CA THR A 31 10.43 4.52 -8.78
C THR A 31 10.39 3.86 -7.41
N ASP A 32 9.79 4.56 -6.44
CA ASP A 32 9.62 4.04 -5.08
C ASP A 32 8.48 3.02 -5.03
N ILE A 33 8.75 1.87 -4.44
CA ILE A 33 7.87 0.70 -4.37
C ILE A 33 7.82 0.21 -2.93
N ILE A 34 6.65 -0.28 -2.52
CA ILE A 34 6.49 -0.84 -1.18
C ILE A 34 6.89 -2.31 -1.23
N ALA A 35 7.95 -2.66 -0.52
CA ALA A 35 8.32 -4.04 -0.23
C ALA A 35 7.62 -4.51 1.05
N GLN A 36 7.07 -5.72 1.01
CA GLN A 36 6.46 -6.38 2.16
C GLN A 36 7.08 -7.76 2.30
N THR A 37 7.66 -8.03 3.47
CA THR A 37 8.13 -9.36 3.85
C THR A 37 7.08 -10.00 4.75
N SER A 38 7.10 -11.33 4.86
CA SER A 38 6.25 -12.11 5.79
C SER A 38 6.22 -11.53 7.22
N ASN A 39 7.33 -10.92 7.66
CA ASN A 39 7.45 -10.27 8.98
C ASN A 39 6.94 -8.81 9.01
N SER A 40 5.81 -8.53 8.33
CA SER A 40 4.92 -7.35 8.47
C SER A 40 5.49 -5.93 8.31
N LEU A 41 6.81 -5.74 8.26
CA LEU A 41 7.43 -4.43 8.05
C LEU A 41 7.33 -4.06 6.57
N LYS A 42 6.59 -3.00 6.29
CA LYS A 42 6.54 -2.38 4.98
C LYS A 42 7.73 -1.45 4.84
N GLN A 43 8.50 -1.63 3.79
CA GLN A 43 9.65 -0.79 3.49
C GLN A 43 9.50 -0.16 2.13
N ILE A 44 10.12 1.01 1.95
CA ILE A 44 10.17 1.68 0.66
C ILE A 44 11.50 1.32 0.02
N VAL A 45 11.43 0.79 -1.20
CA VAL A 45 12.58 0.36 -1.98
C VAL A 45 12.51 0.97 -3.38
N LYS A 46 13.66 1.16 -4.02
CA LYS A 46 13.74 1.67 -5.39
C LYS A 46 14.32 0.60 -6.29
N ILE A 47 13.64 0.30 -7.40
CA ILE A 47 14.21 -0.59 -8.42
C ILE A 47 15.23 0.20 -9.24
N LEU A 48 16.48 -0.26 -9.28
CA LEU A 48 17.54 0.36 -10.05
C LEU A 48 17.59 -0.19 -11.47
N GLN A 49 17.58 -1.52 -11.61
CA GLN A 49 17.79 -2.20 -12.88
C GLN A 49 17.00 -3.51 -12.95
N VAL A 50 16.75 -3.97 -14.17
CA VAL A 50 16.08 -5.24 -14.47
C VAL A 50 16.88 -5.99 -15.54
N SER A 51 17.00 -7.31 -15.39
CA SER A 51 17.60 -8.18 -16.40
C SER A 51 16.75 -8.21 -17.68
N LYS A 52 17.36 -8.44 -18.85
CA LYS A 52 16.66 -8.55 -20.13
C LYS A 52 15.55 -9.60 -20.13
N ASP A 53 15.73 -10.66 -19.35
CA ASP A 53 14.76 -11.77 -19.23
C ASP A 53 13.66 -11.52 -18.19
N ALA A 54 13.67 -10.36 -17.53
CA ALA A 54 12.75 -9.99 -16.43
C ALA A 54 12.74 -10.96 -15.23
N THR A 55 13.74 -11.84 -15.12
CA THR A 55 13.88 -12.82 -14.05
C THR A 55 14.56 -12.27 -12.81
N LYS A 56 15.45 -11.28 -12.97
CA LYS A 56 16.20 -10.67 -11.89
C LYS A 56 16.04 -9.16 -11.89
N ILE A 57 15.89 -8.59 -10.70
CA ILE A 57 15.83 -7.15 -10.46
C ILE A 57 16.88 -6.75 -9.42
N LEU A 58 17.47 -5.57 -9.62
CA LEU A 58 18.34 -4.92 -8.64
C LEU A 58 17.53 -3.83 -7.95
N ILE A 59 17.44 -3.90 -6.62
CA ILE A 59 16.78 -2.87 -5.82
C ILE A 59 17.76 -2.21 -4.87
N GLN A 60 17.39 -1.04 -4.40
CA GLN A 60 18.07 -0.31 -3.34
C GLN A 60 17.10 -0.02 -2.20
N THR A 61 17.51 -0.32 -0.98
CA THR A 61 16.77 0.01 0.24
C THR A 61 17.38 1.25 0.88
N HIS A 62 16.55 2.03 1.59
CA HIS A 62 17.07 3.15 2.37
C HIS A 62 17.70 2.69 3.68
N THR A 63 17.14 1.64 4.29
CA THR A 63 17.62 1.05 5.54
C THR A 63 18.61 -0.10 5.25
N PRO A 64 19.72 -0.20 5.99
CA PRO A 64 20.61 -1.36 5.91
C PRO A 64 19.95 -2.61 6.51
N ASN A 65 20.35 -3.81 6.04
CA ASN A 65 19.80 -5.11 6.45
C ASN A 65 18.26 -5.18 6.40
N ALA A 66 17.68 -4.50 5.42
CA ALA A 66 16.24 -4.32 5.33
C ALA A 66 15.51 -5.63 5.00
N LEU A 67 16.16 -6.46 4.17
CA LEU A 67 15.60 -7.67 3.60
C LEU A 67 16.51 -8.85 3.91
N PRO A 68 16.03 -9.88 4.64
CA PRO A 68 16.83 -11.07 4.88
C PRO A 68 17.06 -11.86 3.59
N LEU A 69 18.25 -12.46 3.44
CA LEU A 69 18.58 -13.38 2.35
C LEU A 69 17.61 -14.57 2.32
N ASN A 70 17.28 -15.06 1.13
CA ASN A 70 16.33 -16.14 0.87
C ASN A 70 14.91 -15.89 1.42
N SER A 71 14.54 -14.63 1.66
CA SER A 71 13.20 -14.27 2.07
C SER A 71 12.29 -13.98 0.88
N HIS A 72 11.02 -14.36 1.00
CA HIS A 72 9.99 -13.97 0.07
C HIS A 72 9.55 -12.53 0.33
N VAL A 73 9.60 -11.72 -0.72
CA VAL A 73 9.28 -10.31 -0.69
C VAL A 73 8.23 -10.03 -1.76
N THR A 74 7.12 -9.43 -1.34
CA THR A 74 6.10 -8.92 -2.25
C THR A 74 6.33 -7.44 -2.48
N LEU A 75 6.65 -7.07 -3.71
CA LEU A 75 6.77 -5.68 -4.12
C LEU A 75 5.43 -5.22 -4.69
N ALA A 76 4.88 -4.12 -4.17
CA ALA A 76 3.59 -3.62 -4.60
C ALA A 76 3.63 -2.12 -4.90
N LYS A 77 3.00 -1.73 -6.01
CA LYS A 77 2.83 -0.33 -6.38
C LYS A 77 1.47 -0.06 -6.99
N LEU A 78 0.89 1.07 -6.60
CA LEU A 78 -0.29 1.61 -7.26
C LEU A 78 0.15 2.56 -8.37
N LEU A 79 -0.14 2.20 -9.62
CA LEU A 79 -0.02 3.07 -10.80
C LEU A 79 -1.45 3.43 -11.26
N ALA A 80 -1.73 3.34 -12.56
CA ALA A 80 -3.11 3.29 -13.07
C ALA A 80 -3.86 2.02 -12.60
N LYS A 81 -3.11 0.93 -12.42
CA LYS A 81 -3.57 -0.32 -11.82
C LYS A 81 -2.64 -0.72 -10.68
N TYR A 82 -3.13 -1.59 -9.79
CA TYR A 82 -2.29 -2.16 -8.74
C TYR A 82 -1.42 -3.26 -9.33
N VAL A 83 -0.11 -3.11 -9.22
CA VAL A 83 0.90 -4.07 -9.71
C VAL A 83 1.60 -4.69 -8.52
N GLU A 84 1.79 -5.99 -8.59
CA GLU A 84 2.40 -6.80 -7.54
C GLU A 84 3.42 -7.76 -8.14
N LEU A 85 4.60 -7.84 -7.52
CA LEU A 85 5.67 -8.74 -7.90
C LEU A 85 5.98 -9.64 -6.72
N ASN A 86 5.92 -10.94 -6.93
CA ASN A 86 6.37 -11.93 -5.96
C ASN A 86 7.84 -12.23 -6.25
N CYS A 87 8.69 -11.95 -5.27
CA CYS A 87 10.13 -12.02 -5.42
C CYS A 87 10.80 -12.80 -4.28
N GLU A 88 12.02 -13.25 -4.52
CA GLU A 88 12.89 -13.88 -3.53
C GLU A 88 14.25 -13.21 -3.51
N VAL A 89 14.80 -12.92 -2.33
CA VAL A 89 16.10 -12.26 -2.18
C VAL A 89 17.22 -13.27 -2.41
N ILE A 90 17.95 -13.14 -3.53
CA ILE A 90 19.05 -14.05 -3.89
C ILE A 90 20.36 -13.60 -3.26
N ASP A 91 20.65 -12.30 -3.33
CA ASP A 91 21.98 -11.80 -3.03
C ASP A 91 21.93 -10.36 -2.50
N GLU A 92 22.94 -10.01 -1.70
CA GLU A 92 23.13 -8.69 -1.12
C GLU A 92 24.43 -8.07 -1.65
N LYS A 93 24.32 -6.85 -2.14
CA LYS A 93 25.42 -6.06 -2.69
C LYS A 93 25.74 -4.89 -1.76
N PRO A 94 26.99 -4.37 -1.82
CA PRO A 94 27.34 -3.17 -1.10
C PRO A 94 26.41 -2.00 -1.48
N ASN A 95 26.26 -1.04 -0.56
CA ASN A 95 25.40 0.13 -0.71
C ASN A 95 23.88 -0.13 -0.58
N ASN A 96 23.50 -1.09 0.29
CA ASN A 96 22.11 -1.48 0.57
C ASN A 96 21.35 -1.90 -0.70
N GLN A 97 22.06 -2.65 -1.56
CA GLN A 97 21.51 -3.14 -2.81
C GLN A 97 21.22 -4.63 -2.69
N TYR A 98 20.10 -5.07 -3.26
CA TYR A 98 19.71 -6.48 -3.23
C TYR A 98 19.34 -6.95 -4.63
N ILE A 99 19.73 -8.18 -4.96
CA ILE A 99 19.27 -8.86 -6.17
C ILE A 99 18.09 -9.74 -5.77
N LEU A 100 16.95 -9.52 -6.41
CA LEU A 100 15.81 -10.41 -6.27
C LEU A 100 15.53 -11.20 -7.53
N SER A 101 15.12 -12.45 -7.33
CA SER A 101 14.43 -13.28 -8.30
C SER A 101 12.98 -12.83 -8.41
N VAL A 102 12.44 -12.67 -9.62
CA VAL A 102 11.02 -12.38 -9.85
C VAL A 102 10.32 -13.68 -10.24
N SER A 103 9.52 -14.21 -9.33
CA SER A 103 8.75 -15.44 -9.55
C SER A 103 7.49 -15.17 -10.37
N GLU A 104 6.74 -14.13 -10.01
CA GLU A 104 5.44 -13.83 -10.61
C GLU A 104 5.19 -12.32 -10.66
N ILE A 105 4.48 -11.88 -11.72
CA ILE A 105 3.96 -10.53 -11.85
C ILE A 105 2.45 -10.61 -12.00
N SER A 106 1.74 -9.89 -11.14
CA SER A 106 0.27 -9.81 -11.17
C SER A 106 -0.18 -8.36 -11.25
N ILE A 107 -1.20 -8.10 -12.06
CA ILE A 107 -1.86 -6.80 -12.15
C ILE A 107 -3.32 -6.97 -11.76
N ALA A 108 -3.85 -6.05 -10.95
CA ALA A 108 -5.28 -6.05 -10.63
C ALA A 108 -6.11 -5.90 -11.92
N SER A 109 -7.20 -6.67 -12.00
CA SER A 109 -8.13 -6.62 -13.14
C SER A 109 -8.63 -5.19 -13.39
N LYS A 110 -8.88 -4.88 -14.68
CA LYS A 110 -9.34 -3.56 -15.14
C LYS A 110 -10.73 -3.23 -14.59
N GLU A 111 -11.56 -4.25 -14.47
CA GLU A 111 -12.94 -4.12 -14.02
C GLU A 111 -13.01 -4.51 -12.55
N ARG A 112 -13.54 -3.60 -11.73
CA ARG A 112 -13.90 -4.00 -10.38
C ARG A 112 -15.13 -4.88 -10.53
N SER A 113 -15.07 -6.12 -10.04
CA SER A 113 -16.25 -6.98 -9.97
C SER A 113 -17.38 -6.40 -9.12
N LEU A 114 -17.12 -5.33 -8.36
CA LEU A 114 -18.11 -4.57 -7.60
C LEU A 114 -17.99 -3.07 -7.87
N ASN A 115 -19.14 -2.44 -8.10
CA ASN A 115 -19.23 -0.99 -8.17
C ASN A 115 -18.89 -0.36 -6.82
N ARG A 116 -18.32 0.84 -6.86
CA ARG A 116 -18.17 1.64 -5.64
C ARG A 116 -19.57 1.99 -5.15
N ILE A 117 -19.85 1.68 -3.89
CA ILE A 117 -21.06 2.18 -3.26
C ILE A 117 -20.83 3.66 -2.98
N VAL A 118 -21.66 4.50 -3.58
CA VAL A 118 -21.65 5.94 -3.33
C VAL A 118 -22.43 6.18 -2.05
N PRO A 119 -21.90 6.94 -1.07
CA PRO A 119 -22.70 7.30 0.09
C PRO A 119 -23.94 8.11 -0.36
N PRO A 120 -25.08 7.99 0.33
CA PRO A 120 -26.24 8.83 0.06
C PRO A 120 -25.91 10.32 0.06
N GLU A 121 -26.72 11.13 -0.62
CA GLU A 121 -26.55 12.57 -0.63
C GLU A 121 -26.56 13.15 0.80
N GLY A 122 -25.59 14.02 1.10
CA GLY A 122 -25.37 14.56 2.45
C GLY A 122 -24.64 13.63 3.42
N ALA A 123 -24.27 12.40 3.02
CA ALA A 123 -23.51 11.47 3.85
C ALA A 123 -22.08 11.28 3.36
N VAL A 124 -21.16 10.97 4.28
CA VAL A 124 -19.78 10.56 3.99
C VAL A 124 -19.45 9.31 4.78
N TRP A 125 -18.91 8.29 4.10
CA TRP A 125 -18.45 7.07 4.73
C TRP A 125 -16.94 7.14 4.94
N ILE A 126 -16.52 7.10 6.20
CA ILE A 126 -15.12 7.15 6.60
C ILE A 126 -14.74 5.78 7.12
N THR A 127 -13.75 5.15 6.49
CA THR A 127 -13.20 3.88 6.93
C THR A 127 -11.75 4.07 7.37
N ASN A 128 -11.27 3.22 8.30
CA ASN A 128 -9.90 3.25 8.82
C ASN A 128 -9.54 4.51 9.63
N ILE A 129 -10.44 4.98 10.49
CA ILE A 129 -10.11 6.00 11.50
C ILE A 129 -9.05 5.40 12.44
N ARG A 130 -7.84 5.96 12.43
CA ARG A 130 -6.76 5.59 13.35
C ARG A 130 -6.79 6.56 14.52
N THR A 131 -7.20 6.08 15.69
CA THR A 131 -7.10 6.84 16.93
C THR A 131 -5.74 6.60 17.59
N SER A 132 -5.11 7.64 18.12
CA SER A 132 -3.98 7.48 19.03
C SER A 132 -4.50 6.81 20.30
N LYS A 133 -3.89 5.70 20.72
CA LYS A 133 -4.17 5.08 22.03
C LYS A 133 -3.66 5.99 23.13
N THR A 134 -4.40 7.03 23.47
CA THR A 134 -4.31 7.69 24.77
C THR A 134 -5.36 7.02 25.65
N THR A 135 -4.92 6.18 26.58
CA THR A 135 -5.77 5.69 27.68
C THR A 135 -6.19 6.91 28.49
N ILE A 136 -7.44 7.33 28.35
CA ILE A 136 -8.02 8.36 29.20
C ILE A 136 -8.52 7.63 30.44
N ASP A 137 -8.00 8.03 31.60
CA ASP A 137 -8.38 7.52 32.91
C ASP A 137 -9.90 7.58 33.10
N ALA A 138 -10.49 6.50 33.61
CA ALA A 138 -11.92 6.18 33.53
C ALA A 138 -12.84 7.02 34.47
N ASN A 139 -12.44 8.24 34.82
CA ASN A 139 -13.21 9.15 35.68
C ASN A 139 -13.80 10.37 34.95
N LEU A 140 -13.70 10.44 33.62
CA LEU A 140 -14.36 11.46 32.81
C LEU A 140 -15.61 10.84 32.17
N GLU A 141 -16.77 11.46 32.41
CA GLU A 141 -18.08 11.04 31.90
C GLU A 141 -18.01 10.54 30.45
N PRO A 142 -18.77 9.50 30.09
CA PRO A 142 -18.75 8.96 28.73
C PRO A 142 -19.40 9.96 27.78
N VAL A 143 -18.61 10.90 27.25
CA VAL A 143 -19.00 11.72 26.11
C VAL A 143 -18.91 10.83 24.86
N SER A 144 -19.92 9.99 24.70
CA SER A 144 -20.04 8.96 23.65
C SER A 144 -20.53 9.49 22.30
N LYS A 145 -20.48 10.81 22.06
CA LYS A 145 -20.92 11.41 20.79
C LYS A 145 -19.74 11.75 19.91
N LEU A 146 -19.54 10.95 18.86
CA LEU A 146 -18.66 11.28 17.73
C LEU A 146 -19.35 12.37 16.90
N PHE A 147 -18.81 13.59 16.92
CA PHE A 147 -19.23 14.64 15.99
C PHE A 147 -18.23 14.72 14.84
N VAL A 148 -18.73 14.47 13.63
CA VAL A 148 -17.97 14.64 12.40
C VAL A 148 -18.53 15.86 11.67
N LEU A 149 -17.75 16.93 11.63
CA LEU A 149 -18.11 18.14 10.90
C LEU A 149 -17.28 18.20 9.62
N LEU A 150 -17.96 18.17 8.48
CA LEU A 150 -17.35 18.29 7.17
C LEU A 150 -17.33 19.77 6.78
N THR A 151 -16.15 20.32 6.53
CA THR A 151 -15.99 21.64 5.89
C THR A 151 -15.30 21.44 4.54
N ARG A 152 -15.32 22.46 3.66
CA ARG A 152 -14.75 22.36 2.30
C ARG A 152 -13.33 21.78 2.25
N ASN A 153 -12.50 22.02 3.28
CA ASN A 153 -11.08 21.61 3.31
C ASN A 153 -10.69 20.73 4.49
N TYR A 154 -11.58 20.49 5.46
CA TYR A 154 -11.24 19.78 6.69
C TYR A 154 -12.33 18.81 7.14
N LEU A 155 -11.87 17.68 7.67
CA LEU A 155 -12.66 16.81 8.51
C LEU A 155 -12.33 17.12 9.98
N LEU A 156 -13.33 17.59 10.73
CA LEU A 156 -13.23 17.78 12.17
C LEU A 156 -13.89 16.59 12.85
N VAL A 157 -13.10 15.82 13.60
CA VAL A 157 -13.60 14.73 14.44
C VAL A 157 -13.43 15.15 15.89
N LYS A 158 -14.55 15.28 16.61
CA LYS A 158 -14.54 15.54 18.05
C LYS A 158 -14.88 14.24 18.77
N TRP A 159 -13.95 13.77 19.60
CA TRP A 159 -14.14 12.66 20.52
C TRP A 159 -13.53 13.07 21.85
N THR A 160 -14.38 13.31 22.86
CA THR A 160 -14.07 14.08 24.09
C THR A 160 -13.64 15.53 23.78
N ASN A 161 -13.29 16.36 24.78
CA ASN A 161 -13.00 17.81 24.61
C ASN A 161 -11.78 18.14 23.71
N ILE A 162 -11.25 17.16 22.99
CA ILE A 162 -10.12 17.26 22.08
C ILE A 162 -10.65 17.34 20.64
N ILE A 163 -10.33 18.43 19.94
CA ILE A 163 -10.69 18.63 18.53
C ILE A 163 -9.48 18.21 17.68
N GLN A 164 -9.63 17.16 16.88
CA GLN A 164 -8.62 16.76 15.89
C GLN A 164 -9.02 17.30 14.51
N ARG A 165 -8.10 18.02 13.85
CA ARG A 165 -8.26 18.58 12.51
C ARG A 165 -7.47 17.77 11.50
N TYR A 166 -8.15 17.18 10.54
CA TYR A 166 -7.50 16.52 9.41
C TYR A 166 -7.67 17.39 8.16
N ARG A 167 -6.54 17.85 7.61
CA ARG A 167 -6.52 18.52 6.30
C ARG A 167 -6.83 17.47 5.24
N MET A 168 -7.87 17.72 4.46
CA MET A 168 -8.27 16.84 3.38
C MET A 168 -7.65 17.39 2.10
N ASP A 169 -6.56 16.76 1.63
CA ASP A 169 -6.03 17.06 0.31
C ASP A 169 -6.87 16.33 -0.73
N PHE A 170 -7.93 16.98 -1.18
CA PHE A 170 -8.60 16.61 -2.42
C PHE A 170 -7.65 16.98 -3.55
N GLY A 171 -6.86 16.01 -4.02
CA GLY A 171 -6.00 16.21 -5.17
C GLY A 171 -6.82 16.76 -6.34
N ASN A 172 -6.53 18.00 -6.74
CA ASN A 172 -7.03 18.56 -7.98
C ASN A 172 -6.53 17.65 -9.12
N LYS A 173 -7.48 17.12 -9.88
CA LYS A 173 -7.20 16.58 -11.21
C LYS A 173 -6.92 17.72 -12.17
#